data_AF-A0A963B2R4-F1
#
_entry.id   AF-A0A963B2R4-F1
#
_cell.length_a   1.000
_cell.length_b   1.000
_cell.length_c   1.000
_cell.angle_alpha   90.00
_cell.angle_beta   90.00
_cell.angle_gamma   90.00
#
_symmetry.space_group_name_H-M   'P 1'
#
loop_
_entity.id
_entity.type
_entity.pdbx_description
1 polymer ?
#
loop_
_entity_poly.entity_id
_entity_poly.type
_entity_poly.pdbx_seq_one_letter_code
_entity_poly.pdbx_strand_id
1 'polypeptide(L)'
;MKKNINALVLAAIIGLLIVAVGLGFLFGPANPVPWILIGVLITIVVVYRWISSRDRVEWKESYTVGVDDLDDDHKRLIELINRFQTAYTYHTGEEFEHQALNELVDYTKYHFEREEKMMEEAGYPDLAAHKEIHRTMIAKVGEFQEEYQRTGHEALEGVAKFLSEWLINHINGIDKKYGPYVSRRQASV
;
A
#
# COMPACT_ATOMS: atom_id res chain seq x y z
N MET A 1 -15.59 -2.97 -12.49
CA MET A 1 -16.79 -3.85 -12.29
C MET A 1 -16.52 -5.30 -11.87
N LYS A 2 -15.44 -5.97 -12.30
CA LYS A 2 -15.23 -7.43 -12.05
C LYS A 2 -14.89 -7.80 -10.59
N LYS A 3 -14.12 -6.99 -9.86
CA LYS A 3 -13.73 -7.28 -8.46
C LYS A 3 -14.91 -7.23 -7.48
N ASN A 4 -15.84 -6.29 -7.63
CA ASN A 4 -17.06 -6.22 -6.81
C ASN A 4 -17.99 -7.40 -7.04
N ILE A 5 -18.09 -7.90 -8.28
CA ILE A 5 -18.81 -9.13 -8.58
C ILE A 5 -18.16 -10.31 -7.84
N ASN A 6 -16.82 -10.39 -7.82
CA ASN A 6 -16.13 -11.46 -7.10
C ASN A 6 -16.35 -11.40 -5.58
N ALA A 7 -16.35 -10.21 -4.97
CA ALA A 7 -16.63 -10.04 -3.55
C ALA A 7 -18.08 -10.38 -3.17
N LEU A 8 -19.05 -9.93 -3.97
CA LEU A 8 -20.47 -10.27 -3.79
C LEU A 8 -20.75 -11.76 -4.00
N VAL A 9 -20.15 -12.37 -5.02
CA VAL A 9 -20.24 -13.81 -5.27
C VAL A 9 -19.62 -14.59 -4.12
N LEU A 10 -18.46 -14.17 -3.62
CA LEU A 10 -17.81 -14.80 -2.46
C LEU A 10 -18.68 -14.68 -1.20
N ALA A 11 -19.26 -13.51 -0.94
CA ALA A 11 -20.19 -13.29 0.18
C ALA A 11 -21.43 -14.18 0.07
N ALA A 12 -22.00 -14.32 -1.14
CA ALA A 12 -23.12 -15.21 -1.40
C ALA A 12 -22.76 -16.68 -1.17
N ILE A 13 -21.58 -17.13 -1.61
CA ILE A 13 -21.07 -18.50 -1.38
C ILE A 13 -20.91 -18.75 0.12
N ILE A 14 -20.29 -17.83 0.87
CA ILE A 14 -20.12 -17.93 2.31
C ILE A 14 -21.49 -18.00 3.01
N GLY A 15 -22.44 -17.16 2.61
CA GLY A 15 -23.80 -17.18 3.13
C GLY A 15 -24.50 -18.52 2.90
N LEU A 16 -24.41 -19.08 1.69
CA LEU A 16 -24.97 -20.40 1.38
C LEU A 16 -24.32 -21.52 2.19
N LEU A 17 -23.00 -21.48 2.38
CA LEU A 17 -22.27 -22.45 3.20
C LEU A 17 -22.69 -22.39 4.67
N ILE A 18 -22.90 -21.20 5.23
CA ILE A 18 -23.38 -21.03 6.61
C ILE A 18 -24.78 -21.64 6.78
N VAL A 19 -25.69 -21.39 5.82
CA VAL A 19 -27.04 -22.00 5.83
C VAL A 19 -26.93 -23.53 5.74
N ALA A 20 -26.07 -24.06 4.88
CA ALA A 20 -25.85 -25.50 4.72
C ALA A 20 -25.28 -26.16 6.00
N VAL A 21 -24.38 -25.49 6.72
CA VAL A 21 -23.89 -25.93 8.05
C VAL A 21 -25.05 -26.07 9.02
N GLY A 22 -25.89 -25.04 9.13
CA GLY A 22 -27.06 -25.05 10.02
C GLY A 22 -28.05 -26.17 9.69
N LEU A 23 -28.37 -26.35 8.41
CA LEU A 23 -29.24 -27.44 7.95
C LEU A 23 -28.64 -28.82 8.23
N GLY A 24 -27.33 -29.00 8.05
CA GLY A 24 -26.69 -30.29 8.29
C GLY A 24 -26.71 -30.70 9.76
N PHE A 25 -26.68 -29.75 10.70
CA PHE A 25 -26.81 -30.01 12.14
C PHE A 25 -28.24 -30.43 12.56
N LEU A 26 -29.26 -30.19 11.73
CA LEU A 26 -30.61 -30.73 11.98
C LEU A 26 -30.64 -32.26 11.94
N PHE A 27 -29.64 -32.89 11.30
CA PHE A 27 -29.45 -34.34 11.26
C PHE A 27 -28.53 -34.86 12.37
N GLY A 28 -28.26 -34.03 13.38
CA GLY A 28 -27.47 -34.38 14.56
C GLY A 28 -25.98 -34.06 14.43
N PRO A 29 -25.27 -33.90 15.57
CA PRO A 29 -23.86 -33.48 15.60
C PRO A 29 -22.87 -34.54 15.09
N ALA A 30 -23.31 -35.81 15.00
CA ALA A 30 -22.52 -36.89 14.43
C ALA A 30 -22.48 -36.86 12.89
N ASN A 31 -23.31 -36.04 12.24
CA ASN A 31 -23.24 -35.83 10.80
C ASN A 31 -21.90 -35.14 10.45
N PRO A 32 -21.07 -35.73 9.58
CA PRO A 32 -19.78 -35.15 9.21
C PRO A 32 -19.90 -33.90 8.31
N VAL A 33 -21.03 -33.71 7.63
CA VAL A 33 -21.21 -32.65 6.63
C VAL A 33 -21.03 -31.24 7.21
N PRO A 34 -21.70 -30.83 8.32
CA PRO A 34 -21.46 -29.52 8.94
C PRO A 34 -19.99 -29.26 9.29
N TRP A 35 -19.28 -30.27 9.82
CA TRP A 35 -17.89 -30.16 10.20
C TRP A 35 -16.96 -29.93 9.00
N ILE A 36 -17.21 -30.63 7.88
CA ILE A 36 -16.50 -30.42 6.62
C ILE A 36 -16.76 -29.00 6.10
N LEU A 37 -18.01 -28.55 6.12
CA LEU A 37 -18.38 -27.21 5.64
C LEU A 37 -17.76 -26.10 6.50
N ILE A 38 -17.66 -26.30 7.82
CA ILE A 38 -16.90 -25.40 8.72
C ILE A 38 -15.42 -25.36 8.31
N GLY A 39 -14.80 -26.51 8.03
CA GLY A 39 -13.42 -26.57 7.53
C GLY A 39 -13.23 -25.81 6.22
N VAL A 40 -14.19 -25.93 5.28
CA VAL A 40 -14.19 -25.19 4.02
C VAL A 40 -14.31 -23.69 4.26
N LEU A 41 -15.23 -23.25 5.12
CA LEU A 41 -15.41 -21.85 5.49
C LEU A 41 -14.12 -21.25 6.07
N ILE A 42 -13.48 -21.95 7.01
CA ILE A 42 -12.19 -21.52 7.59
C ILE A 42 -11.13 -21.39 6.49
N THR A 43 -11.04 -22.39 5.61
CA THR A 43 -10.06 -22.38 4.50
C THR A 43 -10.29 -21.21 3.55
N ILE A 44 -11.54 -20.93 3.17
CA ILE A 44 -11.89 -19.79 2.31
C ILE A 44 -11.47 -18.47 2.98
N VAL A 45 -11.77 -18.29 4.27
CA VAL A 45 -11.39 -17.07 5.01
C VAL A 45 -9.87 -16.93 5.10
N VAL A 46 -9.15 -18.01 5.40
CA VAL A 46 -7.68 -18.00 5.46
C VAL A 46 -7.06 -17.68 4.10
N VAL A 47 -7.53 -18.32 3.04
CA VAL A 47 -7.03 -18.08 1.67
C VAL A 47 -7.35 -16.66 1.23
N TYR A 48 -8.57 -16.17 1.48
CA TYR A 48 -8.95 -14.79 1.14
C TYR A 48 -8.07 -13.78 1.88
N ARG A 49 -7.88 -13.95 3.19
CA ARG A 49 -6.97 -13.10 3.98
C ARG A 49 -5.54 -13.14 3.45
N TRP A 50 -5.04 -14.32 3.09
CA TRP A 50 -3.67 -14.48 2.57
C TRP A 50 -3.47 -13.84 1.20
N ILE A 51 -4.47 -13.92 0.32
CA ILE A 51 -4.44 -13.23 -0.98
C ILE A 51 -4.48 -11.73 -0.75
N SER A 52 -5.39 -11.22 0.09
CA SER A 52 -5.52 -9.79 0.37
C SER A 52 -4.33 -9.20 1.15
N SER A 53 -3.61 -10.00 1.94
CA SER A 53 -2.42 -9.52 2.68
C SER A 53 -1.18 -9.38 1.82
N ARG A 54 -1.11 -10.06 0.66
CA ARG A 54 0.07 -10.03 -0.23
C ARG A 54 0.33 -8.67 -0.85
N ASP A 55 -0.69 -7.82 -0.96
CA ASP A 55 -0.55 -6.51 -1.59
C ASP A 55 0.00 -5.46 -0.64
N ARG A 56 0.00 -5.71 0.68
CA ARG A 56 0.48 -4.76 1.68
C ARG A 56 2.00 -4.68 1.70
N VAL A 57 2.51 -3.46 1.81
CA VAL A 57 3.93 -3.18 2.00
C VAL A 57 4.22 -3.13 3.50
N GLU A 58 5.17 -3.93 3.96
CA GLU A 58 5.64 -3.90 5.35
C GLU A 58 7.01 -3.22 5.44
N TRP A 59 7.21 -2.39 6.46
CA TRP A 59 8.53 -1.86 6.78
C TRP A 59 9.50 -3.00 7.10
N LYS A 60 10.73 -2.86 6.63
CA LYS A 60 11.84 -3.77 6.92
C LYS A 60 13.02 -2.93 7.35
N GLU A 61 13.78 -3.41 8.33
CA GLU A 61 15.03 -2.74 8.75
C GLU A 61 16.01 -2.53 7.59
N SER A 62 15.94 -3.38 6.55
CA SER A 62 16.71 -3.16 5.34
C SER A 62 16.39 -1.87 4.59
N TYR A 63 15.28 -1.18 4.87
CA TYR A 63 14.88 0.06 4.22
C TYR A 63 15.44 1.30 4.90
N THR A 64 16.10 1.18 6.06
CA THR A 64 16.73 2.32 6.73
C THR A 64 17.74 3.03 5.83
N VAL A 65 17.75 4.36 5.92
CA VAL A 65 18.83 5.22 5.40
C VAL A 65 19.79 5.65 6.51
N GLY A 66 19.56 5.23 7.75
CA GLY A 66 20.38 5.56 8.92
C GLY A 66 20.11 6.96 9.49
N VAL A 67 18.94 7.51 9.21
CA VAL A 67 18.47 8.82 9.70
C VAL A 67 17.04 8.64 10.20
N ASP A 68 16.86 8.58 11.52
CA ASP A 68 15.58 8.22 12.17
C ASP A 68 14.40 9.04 11.64
N ASP A 69 14.63 10.34 11.49
CA ASP A 69 13.69 11.32 10.94
C ASP A 69 13.16 10.97 9.53
N LEU A 70 14.02 10.43 8.67
CA LEU A 70 13.68 10.04 7.30
C LEU A 70 13.12 8.62 7.23
N ASP A 71 13.62 7.72 8.09
CA ASP A 71 13.06 6.38 8.25
C ASP A 71 11.61 6.45 8.74
N ASP A 72 11.28 7.39 9.63
CA ASP A 72 9.91 7.62 10.08
C ASP A 72 9.00 8.18 8.97
N ASP A 73 9.54 9.05 8.10
CA ASP A 73 8.81 9.47 6.90
C ASP A 73 8.57 8.30 5.94
N HIS A 74 9.55 7.43 5.71
CA HIS A 74 9.38 6.25 4.86
C HIS A 74 8.35 5.28 5.43
N LYS A 75 8.34 5.06 6.76
CA LYS A 75 7.29 4.27 7.42
C LYS A 75 5.91 4.88 7.22
N ARG A 76 5.80 6.22 7.35
CA ARG A 76 4.55 6.94 7.12
C ARG A 76 4.09 6.84 5.66
N LEU A 77 5.00 6.94 4.69
CA LEU A 77 4.69 6.73 3.27
C LEU A 77 4.18 5.30 3.00
N ILE A 78 4.81 4.29 3.59
CA ILE A 78 4.33 2.90 3.51
C ILE A 78 2.93 2.76 4.11
N GLU A 79 2.65 3.40 5.25
CA GLU A 79 1.31 3.42 5.85
C GLU A 79 0.27 4.04 4.89
N LEU A 80 0.60 5.18 4.29
CA LEU A 80 -0.28 5.88 3.35
C LEU A 80 -0.51 5.07 2.07
N ILE A 81 0.51 4.39 1.54
CA ILE A 81 0.38 3.44 0.42
C ILE A 81 -0.58 2.32 0.80
N ASN A 82 -0.42 1.71 1.98
CA ASN A 82 -1.32 0.64 2.43
C ASN A 82 -2.78 1.13 2.61
N ARG A 83 -2.97 2.37 3.07
CA ARG A 83 -4.30 2.99 3.18
C ARG A 83 -4.91 3.24 1.81
N PHE A 84 -4.14 3.77 0.86
CA PHE A 84 -4.58 3.94 -0.52
C PHE A 84 -4.92 2.61 -1.20
N GLN A 85 -4.08 1.58 -1.00
CA GLN A 85 -4.35 0.22 -1.44
C GLN A 85 -5.67 -0.29 -0.88
N THR A 86 -5.92 -0.07 0.43
CA THR A 86 -7.18 -0.46 1.07
C THR A 86 -8.38 0.25 0.43
N ALA A 87 -8.29 1.57 0.22
CA ALA A 87 -9.36 2.36 -0.39
C ALA A 87 -9.75 1.81 -1.78
N TYR A 88 -8.74 1.49 -2.60
CA TYR A 88 -8.96 0.89 -3.92
C TYR A 88 -9.43 -0.58 -3.83
N THR A 89 -8.81 -1.43 -3.02
CA THR A 89 -9.18 -2.86 -2.94
C THR A 89 -10.65 -3.05 -2.56
N TYR A 90 -11.15 -2.23 -1.65
CA TYR A 90 -12.52 -2.33 -1.13
C TYR A 90 -13.53 -1.39 -1.81
N HIS A 91 -13.13 -0.64 -2.85
CA HIS A 91 -13.98 0.35 -3.54
C HIS A 91 -14.74 1.23 -2.54
N THR A 92 -14.00 1.92 -1.67
CA THR A 92 -14.58 2.67 -0.54
C THR A 92 -15.42 3.88 -0.97
N GLY A 93 -15.49 4.16 -2.26
CA GLY A 93 -16.19 5.30 -2.84
C GLY A 93 -15.19 6.39 -3.25
N GLU A 94 -15.60 7.18 -4.24
CA GLU A 94 -14.76 8.18 -4.90
C GLU A 94 -14.15 9.20 -3.92
N GLU A 95 -14.93 9.69 -2.96
CA GLU A 95 -14.46 10.64 -1.96
C GLU A 95 -13.30 10.08 -1.13
N PHE A 96 -13.43 8.85 -0.63
CA PHE A 96 -12.41 8.19 0.19
C PHE A 96 -11.18 7.81 -0.63
N GLU A 97 -11.37 7.34 -1.86
CA GLU A 97 -10.28 7.04 -2.80
C GLU A 97 -9.46 8.29 -3.12
N HIS A 98 -10.13 9.39 -3.45
CA HIS A 98 -9.52 10.67 -3.74
C HIS A 98 -8.79 11.25 -2.52
N GLN A 99 -9.39 11.18 -1.33
CA GLN A 99 -8.75 11.60 -0.10
C GLN A 99 -7.48 10.80 0.18
N ALA A 100 -7.53 9.47 0.06
CA ALA A 100 -6.38 8.61 0.32
C ALA A 100 -5.24 8.85 -0.70
N LEU A 101 -5.58 9.08 -1.98
CA LEU A 101 -4.60 9.43 -2.99
C LEU A 101 -3.94 10.78 -2.67
N ASN A 102 -4.73 11.82 -2.41
CA ASN A 102 -4.18 13.15 -2.16
C ASN A 102 -3.32 13.20 -0.89
N GLU A 103 -3.72 12.53 0.19
CA GLU A 103 -2.91 12.45 1.40
C GLU A 103 -1.54 11.82 1.14
N LEU A 104 -1.50 10.76 0.32
CA LEU A 104 -0.24 10.13 -0.10
C LEU A 104 0.62 11.08 -0.95
N VAL A 105 0.01 11.77 -1.92
CA VAL A 105 0.73 12.71 -2.80
C VAL A 105 1.30 13.89 -2.02
N ASP A 106 0.51 14.49 -1.13
CA ASP A 106 0.92 15.65 -0.35
C ASP A 106 2.05 15.28 0.63
N TYR A 107 1.95 14.12 1.29
CA TYR A 107 3.02 13.66 2.17
C TYR A 107 4.30 13.31 1.39
N THR A 108 4.17 12.77 0.18
CA THR A 108 5.33 12.49 -0.69
C THR A 108 6.09 13.77 -1.04
N LYS A 109 5.38 14.84 -1.42
CA LYS A 109 6.00 16.15 -1.70
C LYS A 109 6.71 16.72 -0.48
N TYR A 110 6.03 16.68 0.68
CA TYR A 110 6.61 17.12 1.94
C TYR A 110 7.91 16.36 2.28
N HIS A 111 7.88 15.04 2.14
CA HIS A 111 9.03 14.18 2.38
C HIS A 111 10.21 14.52 1.46
N PHE A 112 9.96 14.66 0.14
CA PHE A 112 10.99 15.04 -0.82
C PHE A 112 11.62 16.41 -0.51
N GLU A 113 10.82 17.41 -0.16
CA GLU A 113 11.33 18.73 0.24
C GLU A 113 12.24 18.63 1.47
N ARG A 114 11.86 17.79 2.45
CA ARG A 114 12.64 17.58 3.67
C ARG A 114 13.95 16.85 3.38
N GLU A 115 13.91 15.76 2.61
CA GLU A 115 15.11 15.03 2.17
C GLU A 115 16.07 15.94 1.41
N GLU A 116 15.56 16.70 0.44
CA GLU A 116 16.36 17.63 -0.37
C GLU A 116 17.05 18.69 0.47
N LYS A 117 16.35 19.24 1.46
CA LYS A 117 16.92 20.20 2.41
C LYS A 117 18.03 19.55 3.24
N MET A 118 17.81 18.35 3.77
CA MET A 118 18.81 17.63 4.56
C MET A 118 20.04 17.25 3.73
N MET A 119 19.85 16.86 2.47
CA MET A 119 20.92 16.61 1.52
C MET A 119 21.73 17.88 1.21
N GLU A 120 21.06 19.02 1.03
CA GLU A 120 21.72 20.32 0.81
C GLU A 120 22.57 20.74 2.01
N GLU A 121 22.01 20.66 3.22
CA GLU A 121 22.71 20.99 4.47
C GLU A 121 23.90 20.06 4.76
N ALA A 122 23.84 18.82 4.28
CA ALA A 122 24.91 17.84 4.38
C ALA A 122 25.95 17.92 3.24
N GLY A 123 25.73 18.78 2.23
CA GLY A 123 26.60 18.90 1.07
C GLY A 123 26.65 17.64 0.20
N TYR A 124 25.52 16.96 0.02
CA TYR A 124 25.44 15.75 -0.79
C TYR A 124 25.70 16.06 -2.28
N PRO A 125 26.71 15.44 -2.93
CA PRO A 125 27.15 15.85 -4.27
C PRO A 125 26.14 15.59 -5.39
N ASP A 126 25.28 14.58 -5.23
CA ASP A 126 24.32 14.18 -6.28
C ASP A 126 22.92 14.78 -6.08
N LEU A 127 22.78 15.82 -5.24
CA LEU A 127 21.49 16.47 -4.93
C LEU A 127 20.70 16.85 -6.19
N ALA A 128 21.34 17.45 -7.19
CA ALA A 128 20.66 17.87 -8.40
C ALA A 128 20.06 16.70 -9.18
N ALA A 129 20.77 15.56 -9.25
CA ALA A 129 20.25 14.36 -9.90
C ALA A 129 19.11 13.73 -9.08
N HIS A 130 19.21 13.78 -7.75
CA HIS A 130 18.15 13.29 -6.86
C HIS A 130 16.85 14.11 -7.02
N LYS A 131 16.93 15.44 -7.03
CA LYS A 131 15.80 16.34 -7.29
C LYS A 131 15.08 16.05 -8.61
N GLU A 132 15.83 15.68 -9.64
CA GLU A 132 15.25 15.33 -10.94
C GLU A 132 14.42 14.04 -10.88
N ILE A 133 14.88 13.05 -10.10
CA ILE A 133 14.15 11.79 -9.86
C ILE A 133 12.82 12.10 -9.14
N HIS A 134 12.85 12.93 -8.10
CA HIS A 134 11.65 13.39 -7.39
C HIS A 134 10.67 14.11 -8.33
N ARG A 135 11.16 15.07 -9.13
CA ARG A 135 10.34 15.80 -10.08
C ARG A 135 9.66 14.88 -11.09
N THR A 136 10.40 13.90 -11.60
CA THR A 136 9.87 12.91 -12.55
C THR A 136 8.77 12.06 -11.91
N MET A 137 8.96 11.64 -10.65
CA MET A 137 7.96 10.89 -9.90
C MET A 137 6.68 11.71 -9.69
N ILE A 138 6.80 12.97 -9.24
CA ILE A 138 5.64 13.85 -9.03
C ILE A 138 4.89 14.13 -10.33
N ALA A 139 5.60 14.32 -11.44
CA ALA A 139 4.95 14.44 -12.75
C ALA A 139 4.15 13.18 -13.11
N LYS A 140 4.73 12.00 -12.85
CA LYS A 140 4.05 10.72 -13.09
C LYS A 140 2.80 10.52 -12.24
N VAL A 141 2.83 11.00 -11.00
CA VAL A 141 1.65 11.04 -10.11
C VAL A 141 0.55 11.95 -10.67
N GLY A 142 0.92 13.10 -11.24
CA GLY A 142 -0.04 13.99 -11.92
C GLY A 142 -0.78 13.28 -13.06
N GLU A 143 -0.05 12.52 -13.90
CA GLU A 143 -0.65 11.71 -14.96
C GLU A 143 -1.66 10.68 -14.41
N PHE A 144 -1.35 10.07 -13.26
CA PHE A 144 -2.25 9.12 -12.62
C PHE A 144 -3.50 9.78 -12.02
N GLN A 145 -3.38 10.99 -11.47
CA GLN A 145 -4.53 11.76 -11.00
C GLN A 145 -5.45 12.11 -12.19
N GLU A 146 -4.90 12.52 -13.33
CA GLU A 146 -5.68 12.77 -14.56
C GLU A 146 -6.34 11.49 -15.09
N GLU A 147 -5.63 10.36 -15.06
CA GLU A 147 -6.20 9.07 -15.46
C GLU A 147 -7.36 8.66 -14.54
N TYR A 148 -7.21 8.85 -13.23
CA TYR A 148 -8.29 8.60 -12.26
C TYR A 148 -9.52 9.45 -12.56
N GLN A 149 -9.36 10.73 -12.90
CA GLN A 149 -10.49 11.58 -13.31
C GLN A 149 -11.19 11.07 -14.58
N ARG A 150 -10.48 10.36 -15.46
CA ARG A 150 -11.01 9.85 -16.73
C ARG A 150 -11.65 8.47 -16.62
N THR A 151 -11.05 7.54 -15.88
CA THR A 151 -11.47 6.12 -15.81
C THR A 151 -11.98 5.71 -14.43
N GLY A 152 -11.93 6.62 -13.46
CA GLY A 152 -12.34 6.39 -12.09
C GLY A 152 -11.54 5.26 -11.45
N HIS A 153 -12.25 4.45 -10.68
CA HIS A 153 -11.71 3.35 -9.89
C HIS A 153 -10.70 2.44 -10.64
N GLU A 154 -10.91 2.20 -11.94
CA GLU A 154 -10.06 1.29 -12.72
C GLU A 154 -8.61 1.76 -12.86
N ALA A 155 -8.33 3.07 -12.72
CA ALA A 155 -6.98 3.61 -12.70
C ALA A 155 -6.18 3.16 -11.46
N LEU A 156 -6.85 3.05 -10.30
CA LEU A 156 -6.20 3.03 -8.99
C LEU A 156 -5.31 1.81 -8.75
N GLU A 157 -5.62 0.67 -9.37
CA GLU A 157 -4.78 -0.53 -9.28
C GLU A 157 -3.38 -0.29 -9.85
N GLY A 158 -3.30 0.36 -11.01
CA GLY A 158 -2.03 0.72 -11.64
C GLY A 158 -1.24 1.71 -10.80
N VAL A 159 -1.94 2.72 -10.25
CA VAL A 159 -1.34 3.74 -9.36
C VAL A 159 -0.75 3.09 -8.11
N ALA A 160 -1.52 2.26 -7.41
CA ALA A 160 -1.11 1.66 -6.15
C ALA A 160 0.13 0.76 -6.33
N LYS A 161 0.14 -0.03 -7.41
CA LYS A 161 1.28 -0.88 -7.75
C LYS A 161 2.52 -0.05 -8.07
N PHE A 162 2.39 0.96 -8.94
CA PHE A 162 3.50 1.84 -9.31
C PHE A 162 4.11 2.53 -8.10
N LEU A 163 3.29 3.15 -7.23
CA LEU A 163 3.77 3.88 -6.06
C LEU A 163 4.51 2.97 -5.07
N SER A 164 3.98 1.76 -4.85
CA SER A 164 4.61 0.76 -3.99
C SER A 164 5.98 0.32 -4.52
N GLU A 165 6.04 -0.01 -5.81
CA GLU A 165 7.29 -0.44 -6.46
C GLU A 165 8.31 0.71 -6.52
N TRP A 166 7.86 1.92 -6.87
CA TRP A 166 8.72 3.08 -6.98
C TRP A 166 9.36 3.42 -5.63
N LEU A 167 8.56 3.54 -4.56
CA LEU A 167 9.06 3.90 -3.22
C LEU A 167 10.14 2.92 -2.76
N ILE A 168 9.86 1.61 -2.85
CA ILE A 168 10.79 0.58 -2.34
C ILE A 168 12.08 0.55 -3.15
N ASN A 169 12.00 0.72 -4.47
CA ASN A 169 13.18 0.78 -5.32
C ASN A 169 14.00 2.07 -5.10
N HIS A 170 13.31 3.20 -4.88
CA HIS A 170 13.92 4.49 -4.60
C HIS A 170 14.69 4.47 -3.28
N ILE A 171 14.06 4.02 -2.19
CA ILE A 171 14.71 3.87 -0.89
C ILE A 171 15.96 3.00 -1.00
N ASN A 172 15.84 1.82 -1.60
CA ASN A 172 16.94 0.86 -1.65
C ASN A 172 18.06 1.23 -2.63
N GLY A 173 17.79 2.02 -3.66
CA GLY A 173 18.75 2.32 -4.73
C GLY A 173 19.29 3.74 -4.73
N ILE A 174 18.49 4.72 -4.28
CA ILE A 174 18.77 6.14 -4.38
C ILE A 174 18.99 6.72 -2.97
N ASP A 175 18.04 6.53 -2.05
CA ASP A 175 18.03 7.26 -0.77
C ASP A 175 19.17 6.84 0.15
N LYS A 176 19.47 5.54 0.16
CA LYS A 176 20.63 5.00 0.90
C LYS A 176 21.96 5.65 0.56
N LYS A 177 22.09 6.28 -0.61
CA LYS A 177 23.33 6.96 -1.02
C LYS A 177 23.57 8.25 -0.24
N TYR A 178 22.51 8.99 0.12
CA TYR A 178 22.66 10.20 0.91
C TYR A 178 22.83 9.89 2.40
N GLY A 179 22.31 8.75 2.89
CA GLY A 179 22.26 8.38 4.31
C GLY A 179 23.54 8.72 5.09
N PRO A 180 24.72 8.20 4.69
CA PRO A 180 25.97 8.50 5.39
C PRO A 180 26.35 9.98 5.45
N TYR A 181 25.96 10.80 4.47
CA TYR A 181 26.23 12.24 4.46
C TYR A 181 25.37 12.96 5.48
N VAL A 182 24.08 12.65 5.49
CA VAL A 182 23.08 13.27 6.37
C VAL A 182 23.32 12.86 7.83
N SER A 183 23.54 11.57 8.11
CA SER A 183 23.81 11.10 9.48
C SER A 183 25.08 11.74 10.06
N ARG A 184 26.15 11.87 9.27
CA ARG A 184 27.39 12.55 9.72
C ARG A 184 27.15 14.02 10.06
N ARG A 185 26.34 14.71 9.27
CA ARG A 185 26.00 16.12 9.49
C ARG A 185 25.23 16.31 10.79
N GLN A 186 24.27 15.43 11.10
CA GLN A 186 23.48 15.47 12.34
C GLN A 186 24.33 15.16 13.58
N ALA A 187 25.26 14.20 13.51
CA ALA A 187 26.16 13.89 14.61
C ALA A 187 27.20 15.00 14.91
N SER A 188 27.35 15.98 14.00
CA SER A 188 28.29 17.09 14.13
C SER A 188 27.63 18.39 14.65
N VAL A 189 26.33 18.36 14.93
CA VAL A 189 25.55 19.45 15.55
C VAL A 189 25.38 19.16 17.04
#